data_AF-A0A3B1DLS1-F1
#
_entry.id   AF-A0A3B1DLS1-F1
#
_cell.length_a   1.000
_cell.length_b   1.000
_cell.length_c   1.000
_cell.angle_alpha   90.00
_cell.angle_beta   90.00
_cell.angle_gamma   90.00
#
_symmetry.space_group_name_H-M   'P 1'
#
loop_
_entity.id
_entity.type
_entity.pdbx_description
1 polymer ?
#
loop_
_entity_poly.entity_id
_entity_poly.type
_entity_poly.pdbx_seq_one_letter_code
_entity_poly.pdbx_strand_id
1 'polypeptide(L)'
;MSTHATHPRPAYARRGFSIAELLVALMISSMLLTATLTALDASFKAYKATTESASSHVVARMVMHRLTTMIRTGEEFGPYPLNPITDPVLIPDPPELEFVTSRDEDTGEETVVRLERRDAPPGSAAPYQLWYIQTIMLDGEPVGAPEEYPLLTNVQSVRFTLYYDVGPRLQHATVDLTIFPDDLEDAAIAANLESASMRLVATISPRRVD
;
A
#
# COMPACT_ATOMS: atom_id res chain seq x y z
N MET A 1 94.46 8.87 32.21
CA MET A 1 94.21 8.38 30.83
C MET A 1 92.90 7.61 30.90
N SER A 2 91.81 8.21 30.41
CA SER A 2 90.43 7.75 30.61
C SER A 2 90.08 6.60 29.66
N THR A 3 89.54 5.51 30.20
CA THR A 3 88.96 4.41 29.43
C THR A 3 87.44 4.57 29.43
N HIS A 4 86.91 4.94 28.27
CA HIS A 4 85.48 5.13 28.03
C HIS A 4 84.80 3.76 27.93
N ALA A 5 83.94 3.42 28.90
CA ALA A 5 83.12 2.21 28.83
C ALA A 5 81.95 2.45 27.86
N THR A 6 81.95 1.73 26.74
CA THR A 6 80.83 1.68 25.78
C THR A 6 79.80 0.67 26.26
N HIS A 7 78.65 1.14 26.74
CA HIS A 7 77.49 0.28 26.98
C HIS A 7 76.88 -0.21 25.65
N PRO A 8 76.67 -1.52 25.48
CA PRO A 8 75.97 -2.03 24.30
C PRO A 8 74.49 -1.65 24.36
N ARG A 9 73.98 -1.00 23.31
CA ARG A 9 72.55 -0.74 23.14
C ARG A 9 71.84 -2.05 22.78
N PRO A 10 70.72 -2.41 23.44
CA PRO A 10 69.97 -3.60 23.07
C PRO A 10 69.43 -3.43 21.64
N ALA A 11 69.78 -4.36 20.76
CA ALA A 11 69.18 -4.45 19.43
C ALA A 11 67.72 -4.84 19.62
N TYR A 12 66.79 -3.95 19.26
CA TYR A 12 65.38 -4.28 19.16
C TYR A 12 65.22 -5.34 18.07
N ALA A 13 65.07 -6.60 18.48
CA ALA A 13 64.68 -7.67 17.58
C ALA A 13 63.33 -7.30 16.97
N ARG A 14 63.30 -7.05 15.65
CA ARG A 14 62.06 -6.88 14.91
C ARG A 14 61.31 -8.21 14.96
N ARG A 15 60.33 -8.30 15.85
CA ARG A 15 59.46 -9.48 15.97
C ARG A 15 58.47 -9.46 14.80
N GLY A 16 58.63 -10.38 13.86
CA GLY A 16 57.61 -10.68 12.86
C GLY A 16 56.48 -11.50 13.48
N PHE A 17 55.29 -11.45 12.88
CA PHE A 17 54.16 -12.27 13.30
C PHE A 17 54.46 -13.76 13.08
N SER A 18 54.11 -14.58 14.06
CA SER A 18 54.14 -16.04 13.90
C SER A 18 52.95 -16.51 13.04
N ILE A 19 53.09 -17.68 12.40
CA ILE A 19 52.03 -18.30 11.60
C ILE A 19 50.76 -18.51 12.45
N ALA A 20 50.92 -18.92 13.72
CA ALA A 20 49.80 -19.10 14.63
C ALA A 20 49.04 -17.78 14.90
N GLU A 21 49.76 -16.68 15.15
CA GLU A 21 49.14 -15.36 15.32
C GLU A 21 48.42 -14.88 14.05
N LEU A 22 49.00 -15.13 12.87
CA LEU A 22 48.38 -14.77 11.59
C LEU A 22 47.11 -15.60 11.33
N LEU A 23 47.11 -16.88 11.66
CA LEU A 23 45.92 -17.74 11.54
C LEU A 23 44.81 -17.32 12.51
N VAL A 24 45.15 -16.95 13.75
CA VAL A 24 44.16 -16.43 14.71
C VAL A 24 43.60 -15.10 14.25
N ALA A 25 44.46 -14.17 13.78
CA ALA A 25 44.02 -12.89 13.24
C ALA A 25 43.11 -13.07 12.02
N LEU A 26 43.44 -14.00 11.11
CA LEU A 26 42.63 -14.32 9.94
C LEU A 26 41.28 -14.93 10.33
N MET A 27 41.26 -15.85 11.30
CA MET A 27 40.03 -16.46 11.81
C MET A 27 39.10 -15.44 12.45
N ILE A 28 39.63 -14.55 13.29
CA ILE A 28 38.84 -13.48 13.92
C ILE A 28 38.31 -12.54 12.84
N SER A 29 39.16 -12.16 11.88
CA SER A 29 38.75 -11.26 10.79
C SER A 29 37.67 -11.88 9.90
N SER A 30 37.77 -13.17 9.59
CA SER A 30 36.75 -13.87 8.79
C SER A 30 35.43 -13.99 9.56
N MET A 31 35.46 -14.34 10.84
CA MET A 31 34.26 -14.37 11.68
C MET A 31 33.58 -13.00 11.78
N LEU A 32 34.36 -11.94 12.01
CA LEU A 32 33.83 -10.57 12.06
C LEU A 32 33.26 -10.15 10.70
N LEU A 33 33.94 -10.47 9.60
CA LEU A 33 33.46 -10.15 8.25
C LEU A 33 32.16 -10.89 7.92
N THR A 34 32.05 -12.18 8.28
CA THR A 34 30.81 -12.93 8.08
C THR A 34 29.68 -12.36 8.94
N ALA A 35 29.95 -12.02 10.21
CA ALA A 35 28.96 -11.42 11.09
C ALA A 35 28.48 -10.04 10.59
N THR A 36 29.37 -9.21 10.06
CA THR A 36 28.99 -7.89 9.54
C THR A 36 28.22 -7.99 8.22
N LEU A 37 28.62 -8.89 7.31
CA LEU A 37 27.90 -9.11 6.05
C LEU A 37 26.48 -9.65 6.28
N THR A 38 26.31 -10.57 7.23
CA THR A 38 24.98 -11.10 7.59
C THR A 38 24.10 -10.03 8.25
N ALA A 39 24.66 -9.22 9.15
CA ALA A 39 23.93 -8.10 9.76
C ALA A 39 23.54 -7.03 8.72
N LEU A 40 24.40 -6.78 7.73
CA LEU A 40 24.15 -5.81 6.67
C LEU A 40 23.07 -6.30 5.69
N ASP A 41 23.08 -7.59 5.32
CA ASP A 41 22.00 -8.19 4.52
C ASP A 41 20.63 -8.07 5.21
N ALA A 42 20.59 -8.40 6.51
CA ALA A 42 19.37 -8.23 7.31
C ALA A 42 18.92 -6.75 7.37
N SER A 43 19.86 -5.81 7.49
CA SER A 43 19.57 -4.38 7.52
C SER A 43 18.97 -3.87 6.20
N PHE A 44 19.47 -4.33 5.06
CA PHE A 44 18.92 -3.94 3.75
C PHE A 44 17.52 -4.50 3.52
N LYS A 45 17.27 -5.76 3.91
CA LYS A 45 15.93 -6.35 3.84
C LYS A 45 14.93 -5.60 4.71
N ALA A 46 15.31 -5.27 5.94
CA ALA A 46 14.47 -4.48 6.85
C ALA A 46 14.18 -3.07 6.33
N TYR A 47 15.19 -2.41 5.76
CA TYR A 47 15.03 -1.09 5.14
C TYR A 47 14.05 -1.15 3.96
N LYS A 48 14.24 -2.11 3.03
CA LYS A 48 13.35 -2.31 1.88
C LYS A 48 11.89 -2.49 2.32
N ALA A 49 11.64 -3.44 3.22
CA ALA A 49 10.31 -3.72 3.76
C ALA A 49 9.65 -2.48 4.40
N THR A 50 10.43 -1.70 5.15
CA THR A 50 9.92 -0.49 5.80
C THR A 50 9.58 0.60 4.78
N THR A 51 10.44 0.80 3.78
CA THR A 51 10.23 1.80 2.73
C THR A 51 9.03 1.46 1.84
N GLU A 52 8.87 0.19 1.45
CA GLU A 52 7.74 -0.28 0.64
C GLU A 52 6.42 -0.23 1.43
N SER A 53 6.41 -0.67 2.69
CA SER A 53 5.22 -0.51 3.55
C SER A 53 4.83 0.98 3.68
N ALA A 54 5.81 1.86 3.88
CA ALA A 54 5.54 3.29 3.95
C ALA A 54 4.97 3.86 2.65
N SER A 55 5.49 3.44 1.48
CA SER A 55 4.98 3.90 0.19
C SER A 55 3.57 3.38 -0.09
N SER A 56 3.28 2.09 0.18
CA SER A 56 1.93 1.51 0.06
C SER A 56 0.92 2.25 0.93
N HIS A 57 1.29 2.60 2.18
CA HIS A 57 0.41 3.37 3.06
C HIS A 57 0.12 4.78 2.53
N VAL A 58 1.13 5.45 1.95
CA VAL A 58 0.93 6.78 1.35
C VAL A 58 -0.01 6.70 0.16
N VAL A 59 0.20 5.73 -0.74
CA VAL A 59 -0.68 5.51 -1.90
C VAL A 59 -2.11 5.20 -1.46
N ALA A 60 -2.30 4.28 -0.51
CA ALA A 60 -3.63 3.91 -0.01
C ALA A 60 -4.37 5.11 0.62
N ARG A 61 -3.67 5.96 1.38
CA ARG A 61 -4.27 7.20 1.91
C ARG A 61 -4.64 8.19 0.82
N MET A 62 -3.80 8.36 -0.20
CA MET A 62 -4.11 9.23 -1.34
C MET A 62 -5.34 8.73 -2.10
N VAL A 63 -5.44 7.41 -2.33
CA VAL A 63 -6.62 6.80 -2.97
C VAL A 63 -7.85 7.02 -2.10
N MET A 64 -7.81 6.70 -0.80
CA MET A 64 -8.94 6.90 0.12
C MET A 64 -9.40 8.37 0.16
N HIS A 65 -8.47 9.31 0.14
CA HIS A 65 -8.79 10.74 0.06
C HIS A 65 -9.48 11.10 -1.26
N ARG A 66 -8.98 10.62 -2.41
CA ARG A 66 -9.61 10.84 -3.72
C ARG A 66 -11.01 10.22 -3.77
N LEU A 67 -11.19 8.99 -3.30
CA LEU A 67 -12.49 8.34 -3.18
C LEU A 67 -13.45 9.18 -2.34
N THR A 68 -13.00 9.64 -1.16
CA THR A 68 -13.81 10.48 -0.28
C THR A 68 -14.24 11.78 -0.95
N THR A 69 -13.35 12.43 -1.71
CA THR A 69 -13.69 13.63 -2.47
C THR A 69 -14.69 13.34 -3.57
N MET A 70 -14.48 12.29 -4.37
CA MET A 70 -15.39 11.91 -5.45
C MET A 70 -16.79 11.56 -4.92
N ILE A 71 -16.88 10.79 -3.83
CA ILE A 71 -18.16 10.47 -3.17
C ILE A 71 -18.80 11.73 -2.58
N ARG A 72 -18.01 12.69 -2.08
CA ARG A 72 -18.54 13.94 -1.54
C ARG A 72 -19.15 14.82 -2.64
N THR A 73 -18.54 14.87 -3.82
CA THR A 73 -18.98 15.73 -4.93
C THR A 73 -19.87 15.04 -5.94
N GLY A 74 -19.98 13.71 -5.86
CA GLY A 74 -20.84 12.93 -6.75
C GLY A 74 -22.32 13.09 -6.43
N GLU A 75 -23.13 12.68 -7.40
CA GLU A 75 -24.59 12.71 -7.38
C GLU A 75 -25.14 11.34 -7.80
N GLU A 76 -26.41 11.07 -7.55
CA GLU A 76 -27.12 9.85 -7.99
C GLU A 76 -26.35 8.54 -7.73
N PHE A 77 -26.28 8.17 -6.46
CA PHE A 77 -25.49 7.03 -6.01
C PHE A 77 -26.25 5.71 -6.17
N GLY A 78 -25.59 4.73 -6.79
CA GLY A 78 -26.01 3.34 -6.87
C GLY A 78 -25.02 2.36 -6.23
N PRO A 79 -25.40 1.08 -6.08
CA PRO A 79 -26.72 0.54 -6.40
C PRO A 79 -27.80 0.98 -5.40
N TYR A 80 -29.05 1.07 -5.85
CA TYR A 80 -30.16 1.48 -5.00
C TYR A 80 -30.76 0.27 -4.24
N PRO A 81 -31.21 0.45 -2.98
CA PRO A 81 -31.96 -0.58 -2.28
C PRO A 81 -33.32 -0.80 -2.96
N LEU A 82 -33.83 -2.05 -2.89
CA LEU A 82 -35.16 -2.38 -3.42
C LEU A 82 -36.27 -1.56 -2.77
N ASN A 83 -36.14 -1.27 -1.47
CA ASN A 83 -37.07 -0.44 -0.73
C ASN A 83 -36.32 0.38 0.35
N PRO A 84 -36.04 1.67 0.12
CA PRO A 84 -35.30 2.50 1.07
C PRO A 84 -36.08 2.77 2.36
N ILE A 85 -37.40 2.54 2.42
CA ILE A 85 -38.19 2.75 3.63
C ILE A 85 -38.00 1.61 4.63
N THR A 86 -37.89 0.38 4.14
CA THR A 86 -37.71 -0.82 4.98
C THR A 86 -36.24 -1.19 5.14
N ASP A 87 -35.45 -1.01 4.09
CA ASP A 87 -34.06 -1.47 3.99
C ASP A 87 -33.16 -0.33 3.48
N PRO A 88 -32.95 0.73 4.28
CA PRO A 88 -32.16 1.90 3.87
C PRO A 88 -30.66 1.62 3.79
N VAL A 89 -30.17 0.51 4.35
CA VAL A 89 -28.75 0.17 4.36
C VAL A 89 -28.47 -0.90 3.32
N LEU A 90 -27.61 -0.60 2.36
CA LEU A 90 -27.16 -1.53 1.33
C LEU A 90 -25.67 -1.81 1.49
N ILE A 91 -25.32 -3.10 1.45
CA ILE A 91 -23.94 -3.58 1.39
C ILE A 91 -23.83 -4.41 0.11
N PRO A 92 -23.38 -3.81 -1.00
CA PRO A 92 -23.29 -4.52 -2.28
C PRO A 92 -22.36 -5.73 -2.20
N ASP A 93 -22.79 -6.84 -2.83
CA ASP A 93 -22.00 -8.06 -3.00
C ASP A 93 -22.18 -8.56 -4.45
N PRO A 94 -21.18 -8.39 -5.34
CA PRO A 94 -19.81 -7.92 -5.04
C PRO A 94 -19.74 -6.45 -4.60
N PRO A 95 -18.69 -6.04 -3.86
CA PRO A 95 -18.52 -4.65 -3.43
C PRO A 95 -18.36 -3.70 -4.61
N GLU A 96 -19.35 -2.85 -4.80
CA GLU A 96 -19.36 -1.79 -5.80
C GLU A 96 -20.03 -0.52 -5.29
N LEU A 97 -19.72 0.61 -5.91
CA LEU A 97 -20.35 1.91 -5.69
C LEU A 97 -20.30 2.70 -6.99
N GLU A 98 -21.46 3.16 -7.46
CA GLU A 98 -21.60 3.94 -8.69
C GLU A 98 -22.18 5.32 -8.37
N PHE A 99 -21.75 6.35 -9.08
CA PHE A 99 -22.28 7.71 -8.95
C PHE A 99 -21.95 8.57 -10.17
N VAL A 100 -22.77 9.58 -10.42
CA VAL A 100 -22.55 10.61 -11.42
C VAL A 100 -21.54 11.63 -10.87
N THR A 101 -20.53 11.97 -11.66
CA THR A 101 -19.50 12.97 -11.28
C THR A 101 -19.67 14.32 -11.97
N SER A 102 -20.32 14.31 -13.13
CA SER A 102 -20.61 15.50 -13.92
C SER A 102 -21.84 15.23 -14.79
N ARG A 103 -22.70 16.24 -14.93
CA ARG A 103 -23.86 16.26 -15.81
C ARG A 103 -23.86 17.58 -16.57
N ASP A 104 -24.05 17.50 -17.88
CA ASP A 104 -24.28 18.63 -18.76
C ASP A 104 -25.74 18.59 -19.22
N GLU A 105 -26.57 19.48 -18.66
CA GLU A 105 -28.00 19.54 -18.96
C GLU A 105 -28.31 20.02 -20.39
N ASP A 106 -27.39 20.77 -21.02
CA ASP A 106 -27.61 21.30 -22.37
C ASP A 106 -27.41 20.20 -23.43
N THR A 107 -26.49 19.28 -23.17
CA THR A 107 -26.15 18.18 -24.10
C THR A 107 -26.77 16.84 -23.71
N GLY A 108 -27.20 16.68 -22.45
CA GLY A 108 -27.67 15.40 -21.90
C GLY A 108 -26.52 14.43 -21.60
N GLU A 109 -25.28 14.92 -21.56
CA GLU A 109 -24.09 14.11 -21.28
C GLU A 109 -23.87 13.95 -19.76
N GLU A 110 -23.60 12.73 -19.31
CA GLU A 110 -23.28 12.43 -17.92
C GLU A 110 -22.01 11.59 -17.82
N THR A 111 -21.15 11.90 -16.85
CA THR A 111 -19.99 11.07 -16.51
C THR A 111 -20.31 10.23 -15.30
N VAL A 112 -20.51 8.93 -15.51
CA VAL A 112 -20.77 7.95 -14.45
C VAL A 112 -19.47 7.26 -14.07
N VAL A 113 -19.20 7.22 -12.77
CA VAL A 113 -18.06 6.52 -12.19
C VAL A 113 -18.55 5.33 -11.39
N ARG A 114 -17.97 4.16 -11.65
CA ARG A 114 -18.13 2.96 -10.83
C ARG A 114 -16.80 2.56 -10.21
N LEU A 115 -16.85 2.33 -8.90
CA LEU A 115 -15.79 1.75 -8.10
C LEU A 115 -16.16 0.31 -7.81
N GLU A 116 -15.31 -0.65 -8.17
CA GLU A 116 -15.61 -2.06 -7.93
C GLU A 116 -14.40 -2.86 -7.47
N ARG A 117 -14.66 -3.89 -6.67
CA ARG A 117 -13.66 -4.89 -6.34
C ARG A 117 -13.55 -5.90 -7.49
N ARG A 118 -12.32 -6.10 -7.98
CA ARG A 118 -12.00 -7.21 -8.89
C ARG A 118 -11.03 -8.19 -8.23
N ASP A 119 -11.00 -9.42 -8.74
CA ASP A 119 -9.99 -10.39 -8.36
C ASP A 119 -8.64 -10.00 -8.95
N ALA A 120 -7.59 -10.14 -8.15
CA ALA A 120 -6.24 -9.84 -8.57
C ALA A 120 -5.67 -10.97 -9.46
N PRO A 121 -4.74 -10.66 -10.37
CA PRO A 121 -4.03 -11.68 -11.14
C PRO A 121 -3.33 -12.71 -10.25
N PRO A 122 -3.16 -13.96 -10.70
CA PRO A 122 -2.38 -14.97 -9.98
C PRO A 122 -0.97 -14.45 -9.65
N GLY A 123 -0.52 -14.69 -8.42
CA GLY A 123 0.78 -14.21 -7.92
C GLY A 123 0.76 -12.80 -7.33
N SER A 124 -0.40 -12.15 -7.23
CA SER A 124 -0.53 -10.90 -6.47
C SER A 124 -0.42 -11.16 -4.96
N ALA A 125 0.13 -10.20 -4.21
CA ALA A 125 0.30 -10.31 -2.76
C ALA A 125 -1.01 -10.33 -1.97
N ALA A 126 -2.12 -9.87 -2.58
CA ALA A 126 -3.46 -9.94 -2.00
C ALA A 126 -4.48 -10.38 -3.06
N PRO A 127 -5.65 -10.92 -2.65
CA PRO A 127 -6.60 -11.53 -3.58
C PRO A 127 -7.33 -10.53 -4.48
N TYR A 128 -7.35 -9.24 -4.15
CA TYR A 128 -8.20 -8.27 -4.84
C TYR A 128 -7.49 -6.99 -5.28
N GLN A 129 -8.16 -6.27 -6.16
CA GLN A 129 -7.82 -4.92 -6.59
C GLN A 129 -9.07 -4.04 -6.56
N LEU A 130 -8.89 -2.75 -6.29
CA LEU A 130 -9.94 -1.75 -6.44
C LEU A 130 -9.81 -1.08 -7.81
N TRP A 131 -10.89 -1.09 -8.58
CA TRP A 131 -10.93 -0.55 -9.93
C TRP A 131 -11.79 0.70 -10.00
N TYR A 132 -11.40 1.60 -10.88
CA TYR A 132 -12.18 2.74 -11.33
C TYR A 132 -12.61 2.50 -12.76
N ILE A 133 -13.88 2.72 -13.01
CA ILE A 133 -14.51 2.60 -14.31
C ILE A 133 -15.28 3.88 -14.54
N GLN A 134 -15.02 4.54 -15.65
CA GLN A 134 -15.76 5.72 -16.07
C GLN A 134 -16.47 5.45 -17.38
N THR A 135 -17.75 5.76 -17.40
CA THR A 135 -18.61 5.64 -18.57
C THR A 135 -19.21 7.01 -18.86
N ILE A 136 -19.12 7.45 -20.10
CA ILE A 136 -19.86 8.63 -20.56
C ILE A 136 -21.23 8.13 -21.01
N MET A 137 -22.29 8.75 -20.52
CA MET A 137 -23.67 8.48 -20.89
C MET A 137 -24.19 9.68 -21.67
N LEU A 138 -25.02 9.44 -22.67
CA LEU A 138 -25.75 10.48 -23.41
C LEU A 138 -27.22 10.05 -23.47
N ASP A 139 -28.12 10.87 -22.93
CA ASP A 139 -29.55 10.55 -22.83
C ASP A 139 -29.83 9.17 -22.19
N GLY A 140 -28.99 8.77 -21.21
CA GLY A 140 -29.10 7.50 -20.49
C GLY A 140 -28.48 6.28 -21.21
N GLU A 141 -27.87 6.46 -22.38
CA GLU A 141 -27.19 5.39 -23.11
C GLU A 141 -25.66 5.58 -23.06
N PRO A 142 -24.87 4.50 -22.87
CA PRO A 142 -23.42 4.61 -22.83
C PRO A 142 -22.84 4.98 -24.19
N VAL A 143 -21.98 5.99 -24.22
CA VAL A 143 -21.26 6.46 -25.40
C VAL A 143 -19.81 6.03 -25.33
N GLY A 144 -19.39 5.21 -26.29
CA GLY A 144 -18.03 4.71 -26.38
C GLY A 144 -17.74 3.55 -25.43
N ALA A 145 -16.46 3.20 -25.33
CA ALA A 145 -15.99 2.17 -24.39
C ALA A 145 -15.69 2.81 -23.03
N PRO A 146 -15.97 2.12 -21.92
CA PRO A 146 -15.62 2.63 -20.60
C PRO A 146 -14.10 2.74 -20.45
N GLU A 147 -13.65 3.77 -19.74
CA GLU A 147 -12.26 3.92 -19.30
C GLU A 147 -12.08 3.20 -17.97
N GLU A 148 -11.20 2.19 -17.96
CA GLU A 148 -11.00 1.34 -16.79
C GLU A 148 -9.53 1.33 -16.35
N TYR A 149 -9.28 1.53 -15.06
CA TYR A 149 -7.93 1.42 -14.50
C TYR A 149 -7.94 0.97 -13.03
N PRO A 150 -6.92 0.22 -12.59
CA PRO A 150 -6.77 -0.13 -11.18
C PRO A 150 -6.40 1.12 -10.37
N LEU A 151 -7.21 1.44 -9.35
CA LEU A 151 -6.90 2.49 -8.38
C LEU A 151 -5.91 2.03 -7.34
N LEU A 152 -6.05 0.78 -6.90
CA LEU A 152 -5.25 0.21 -5.83
C LEU A 152 -5.11 -1.29 -6.01
N THR A 153 -3.87 -1.76 -5.95
CA THR A 153 -3.52 -3.18 -5.95
C THR A 153 -3.32 -3.68 -4.52
N ASN A 154 -3.14 -4.99 -4.37
CA ASN A 154 -2.89 -5.64 -3.08
C ASN A 154 -3.99 -5.32 -2.04
N VAL A 155 -5.23 -5.32 -2.49
CA VAL A 155 -6.40 -5.14 -1.62
C VAL A 155 -6.74 -6.49 -0.99
N GLN A 156 -6.70 -6.54 0.34
CA GLN A 156 -7.11 -7.71 1.10
C GLN A 156 -8.64 -7.78 1.20
N SER A 157 -9.29 -6.63 1.39
CA SER A 157 -10.74 -6.52 1.41
C SER A 157 -11.17 -5.09 1.13
N VAL A 158 -12.30 -4.93 0.44
CA VAL A 158 -13.00 -3.64 0.32
C VAL A 158 -14.48 -3.87 0.57
N ARG A 159 -15.12 -2.96 1.29
CA ARG A 159 -16.56 -2.97 1.56
C ARG A 159 -17.10 -1.56 1.43
N PHE A 160 -18.18 -1.44 0.67
CA PHE A 160 -19.02 -0.26 0.64
C PHE A 160 -20.27 -0.53 1.47
N THR A 161 -20.67 0.43 2.29
CA THR A 161 -21.93 0.40 3.03
C THR A 161 -22.64 1.71 2.79
N LEU A 162 -23.76 1.64 2.08
CA LEU A 162 -24.50 2.78 1.58
C LEU A 162 -25.75 2.96 2.45
N TYR A 163 -25.94 4.16 2.98
CA TYR A 163 -27.09 4.52 3.80
C TYR A 163 -27.95 5.49 3.00
N TYR A 164 -29.15 5.03 2.63
CA TYR A 164 -30.13 5.79 1.86
C TYR A 164 -31.17 6.43 2.79
N ASP A 165 -31.68 7.58 2.38
CA ASP A 165 -32.88 8.21 2.90
C ASP A 165 -34.09 7.82 2.02
N VAL A 166 -35.30 8.26 2.37
CA VAL A 166 -36.50 8.01 1.55
C VAL A 166 -36.33 8.65 0.16
N GLY A 167 -36.31 7.80 -0.86
CA GLY A 167 -36.05 8.17 -2.27
C GLY A 167 -34.64 7.76 -2.73
N PRO A 168 -34.19 8.18 -3.92
CA PRO A 168 -32.86 7.85 -4.46
C PRO A 168 -31.77 8.76 -3.86
N ARG A 169 -31.75 8.92 -2.53
CA ARG A 169 -30.87 9.88 -1.84
C ARG A 169 -29.92 9.16 -0.90
N LEU A 170 -28.62 9.20 -1.20
CA LEU A 170 -27.60 8.69 -0.31
C LEU A 170 -27.34 9.70 0.83
N GLN A 171 -27.55 9.26 2.06
CA GLN A 171 -27.26 10.04 3.27
C GLN A 171 -25.76 10.04 3.57
N HIS A 172 -25.15 8.86 3.54
CA HIS A 172 -23.71 8.67 3.67
C HIS A 172 -23.29 7.28 3.15
N ALA A 173 -22.03 7.17 2.74
CA ALA A 173 -21.37 5.92 2.44
C ALA A 173 -20.22 5.70 3.43
N THR A 174 -20.02 4.45 3.84
CA THR A 174 -18.82 4.00 4.54
C THR A 174 -17.98 3.15 3.59
N VAL A 175 -16.70 3.49 3.50
CA VAL A 175 -15.68 2.72 2.77
C VAL A 175 -14.76 2.09 3.80
N ASP A 176 -14.69 0.76 3.82
CA ASP A 176 -13.78 -0.02 4.65
C ASP A 176 -12.83 -0.81 3.75
N LEU A 177 -11.57 -0.40 3.75
CA LEU A 177 -10.54 -0.88 2.85
C LEU A 177 -9.37 -1.43 3.68
N THR A 178 -8.98 -2.68 3.41
CA THR A 178 -7.76 -3.27 3.98
C THR A 178 -6.81 -3.60 2.84
N ILE A 179 -5.57 -3.16 2.97
CA ILE A 179 -4.50 -3.42 2.00
C ILE A 179 -3.33 -4.18 2.63
N PHE A 180 -2.62 -4.91 1.79
CA PHE A 180 -1.36 -5.55 2.11
C PHE A 180 -0.22 -4.85 1.35
N PRO A 181 0.90 -4.50 2.01
CA PRO A 181 2.07 -3.99 1.31
C PRO A 181 2.64 -5.00 0.31
N ASP A 182 3.27 -4.49 -0.76
CA ASP A 182 3.84 -5.34 -1.82
C ASP A 182 5.08 -6.11 -1.32
N ASP A 183 5.23 -7.35 -1.81
CA ASP A 183 6.40 -8.24 -1.72
C ASP A 183 7.16 -8.41 -0.38
N LEU A 184 6.78 -9.44 0.39
CA LEU A 184 7.56 -9.93 1.55
C LEU A 184 7.97 -11.40 1.47
N GLU A 185 7.53 -12.15 0.47
CA GLU A 185 7.87 -13.58 0.39
C GLU A 185 9.39 -13.79 0.23
N ASP A 186 10.11 -12.88 -0.44
CA ASP A 186 11.57 -12.95 -0.58
C ASP A 186 12.37 -12.42 0.63
N ALA A 187 11.75 -11.64 1.52
CA ALA A 187 12.42 -11.04 2.70
C ALA A 187 12.27 -11.89 3.97
N ALA A 188 11.30 -12.82 4.01
CA ALA A 188 10.93 -13.59 5.19
C ALA A 188 11.99 -14.62 5.65
N ILE A 189 13.03 -14.90 4.85
CA ILE A 189 14.02 -15.95 5.18
C ILE A 189 14.96 -15.54 6.36
N ALA A 190 15.03 -14.27 6.77
CA ALA A 190 15.97 -13.84 7.82
C ALA A 190 15.36 -13.08 9.01
N ALA A 191 14.12 -12.58 8.92
CA ALA A 191 13.48 -11.87 10.02
C ALA A 191 11.97 -12.05 9.94
N ASN A 192 11.32 -12.34 11.07
CA ASN A 192 9.86 -12.21 11.26
C ASN A 192 9.45 -10.72 11.15
N LEU A 193 9.64 -10.12 9.98
CA LEU A 193 9.08 -8.83 9.62
C LEU A 193 7.69 -9.12 9.09
N GLU A 194 6.77 -9.43 10.01
CA GLU A 194 5.35 -9.48 9.71
C GLU A 194 4.94 -8.04 9.33
N SER A 195 4.70 -7.80 8.04
CA SER A 195 4.20 -6.51 7.60
C SER A 195 2.74 -6.42 7.96
N ALA A 196 2.42 -5.43 8.79
CA ALA A 196 1.07 -5.18 9.22
C ALA A 196 0.23 -4.71 8.04
N SER A 197 -0.87 -5.41 7.77
CA SER A 197 -1.92 -4.93 6.88
C SER A 197 -2.43 -3.57 7.38
N MET A 198 -2.73 -2.66 6.46
CA MET A 198 -3.32 -1.37 6.80
C MET A 198 -4.81 -1.38 6.50
N ARG A 199 -5.62 -1.06 7.52
CA ARG A 199 -7.06 -0.84 7.38
C ARG A 199 -7.38 0.66 7.42
N LEU A 200 -8.12 1.12 6.44
CA LEU A 200 -8.62 2.48 6.26
C LEU A 200 -10.14 2.43 6.27
N VAL A 201 -10.75 3.17 7.18
CA VAL A 201 -12.21 3.31 7.25
C VAL A 201 -12.56 4.79 7.18
N ALA A 202 -13.48 5.13 6.28
CA ALA A 202 -13.98 6.49 6.14
C ALA A 202 -15.50 6.47 5.95
N THR A 203 -16.18 7.43 6.58
CA THR A 203 -17.60 7.69 6.36
C THR A 203 -17.74 9.06 5.71
N ILE A 204 -18.51 9.13 4.63
CA ILE A 204 -18.60 10.29 3.75
C ILE A 204 -20.07 10.56 3.46
N SER A 205 -20.51 11.81 3.64
CA SER A 205 -21.79 12.29 3.14
C SER A 205 -21.59 13.06 1.83
N PRO A 206 -22.36 12.74 0.77
CA PRO A 206 -22.44 13.58 -0.42
C PRO A 206 -22.88 14.99 -0.08
N ARG A 207 -22.50 15.96 -0.89
CA ARG A 207 -23.01 17.32 -0.79
C ARG A 207 -24.49 17.30 -1.13
N ARG A 208 -25.30 17.94 -0.29
CA ARG A 208 -26.71 18.17 -0.62
C ARG A 208 -26.78 19.23 -1.72
N VAL A 209 -27.32 18.86 -2.86
CA VAL A 209 -27.91 19.80 -3.81
C VAL A 209 -29.32 20.11 -3.28
N ASP A 210 -29.51 21.35 -2.83
CA ASP A 210 -30.78 21.87 -2.32
C ASP A 210 -31.75 22.18 -3.47
#